data_AF-A0A8S0PQG6-F1
#
_entry.id   AF-A0A8S0PQG6-F1
#
_cell.length_a   1.000
_cell.length_b   1.000
_cell.length_c   1.000
_cell.angle_alpha   90.00
_cell.angle_beta   90.00
_cell.angle_gamma   90.00
#
_symmetry.space_group_name_H-M   'P 1'
#
loop_
_entity.id
_entity.type
_entity.pdbx_description
1 polymer ?
#
loop_
_entity_poly.entity_id
_entity_poly.type
_entity_poly.pdbx_seq_one_letter_code
_entity_poly.pdbx_strand_id
1 'polypeptide(L)'
;MSNKKSKYPVLQVDLRLISDLVVVIVSAAIGGIISSCLGQPVIVGYLLAGSIIGPGGLKFISEMVQVETVAQFGVVFLLFALGLEFSLSKLKVVGPVAVLGGLLQVVIFMFLCGITAVLCGAKLSEGIFVGCFLSMSSTAVVVKFLVERNNSDALHGQVTIGTLIFQDCAVGLLFALLPILGGNSGIFQGMVSMGKLLLTLSIYLAGAAVLIWSFVPRFLKLMTHLSSQTNELYQLAAVAFCLLSAWCSDKLGLSLELGSFVAGVMISTTDFAQHTLDQVEPIRNLFAALFLSSIGMLIHVQFLWTHVDILLASVILVIVVKTTVAATITKAFGYNLRTSVIVGVLLAQIGEFAFVLLSRASNLHLVEGKMYLLLLGTTALSLVTTPVVFKLIPALMHLGVLMHWFPSENGTNNEEKVSMIEAHDRVL
;
A
#
# COMPACT_ATOMS: atom_id res chain seq x y z
N MET A 1 3.87 -31.38 39.51
CA MET A 1 2.63 -32.03 40.01
C MET A 1 1.89 -32.60 38.82
N SER A 2 1.51 -33.88 38.92
CA SER A 2 0.94 -34.70 37.85
C SER A 2 -0.39 -34.13 37.34
N ASN A 3 -0.48 -33.86 36.04
CA ASN A 3 -1.66 -33.34 35.36
C ASN A 3 -2.70 -34.48 35.26
N LYS A 4 -3.72 -34.47 36.13
CA LYS A 4 -4.89 -35.34 36.00
C LYS A 4 -5.53 -35.07 34.63
N LYS A 5 -5.46 -36.03 33.71
CA LYS A 5 -6.21 -36.01 32.45
C LYS A 5 -7.71 -35.95 32.79
N SER A 6 -8.25 -34.73 32.81
CA SER A 6 -9.69 -34.49 32.84
C SER A 6 -10.34 -35.21 31.66
N LYS A 7 -11.43 -35.94 31.91
CA LYS A 7 -12.22 -36.67 30.91
C LYS A 7 -13.04 -35.74 29.99
N TYR A 8 -12.97 -34.43 30.24
CA TYR A 8 -13.69 -33.38 29.51
C TYR A 8 -12.70 -32.31 29.03
N PRO A 9 -12.89 -31.74 27.82
CA PRO A 9 -12.08 -30.63 27.34
C PRO A 9 -12.27 -29.43 28.28
N VAL A 10 -11.23 -29.08 29.03
CA VAL A 10 -11.19 -27.85 29.83
C VAL A 10 -10.75 -26.74 28.89
N LEU A 11 -11.55 -25.67 28.77
CA LEU A 11 -11.17 -24.47 28.01
C LEU A 11 -9.92 -23.86 28.64
N GLN A 12 -8.78 -23.96 27.95
CA GLN A 12 -7.55 -23.27 28.31
C GLN A 12 -7.58 -21.90 27.65
N VAL A 13 -7.81 -20.85 28.43
CA VAL A 13 -7.81 -19.46 27.96
C VAL A 13 -6.40 -18.89 28.14
N ASP A 14 -5.79 -18.41 27.06
CA ASP A 14 -4.55 -17.65 27.17
C ASP A 14 -4.86 -16.19 27.54
N LEU A 15 -4.91 -15.92 28.85
CA LEU A 15 -5.16 -14.57 29.37
C LEU A 15 -4.07 -13.57 28.99
N ARG A 16 -2.84 -14.04 28.67
CA ARG A 16 -1.75 -13.15 28.27
C ARG A 16 -1.98 -12.63 26.87
N LEU A 17 -2.35 -13.50 25.94
CA LEU A 17 -2.71 -13.10 24.57
C LEU A 17 -3.85 -12.07 24.56
N ILE A 18 -4.90 -12.31 25.34
CA ILE A 18 -6.03 -11.38 25.43
C ILE A 18 -5.56 -10.04 25.98
N SER A 19 -4.76 -10.03 27.05
CA SER A 19 -4.20 -8.81 27.62
C SER A 19 -3.36 -8.04 26.60
N ASP A 20 -2.48 -8.73 25.88
CA ASP A 20 -1.60 -8.11 24.88
C ASP A 20 -2.43 -7.51 23.73
N LEU A 21 -3.44 -8.22 23.22
CA LEU A 21 -4.33 -7.68 22.19
C LEU A 21 -5.11 -6.46 22.68
N VAL A 22 -5.60 -6.46 23.93
CA VAL A 22 -6.30 -5.30 24.51
C VAL A 22 -5.36 -4.11 24.60
N VAL A 23 -4.13 -4.30 25.09
CA VAL A 23 -3.12 -3.23 25.18
C VAL A 23 -2.80 -2.67 23.79
N VAL A 24 -2.62 -3.53 22.78
CA VAL A 24 -2.34 -3.12 21.39
C VAL A 24 -3.49 -2.32 20.81
N ILE A 25 -4.75 -2.76 20.97
CA ILE A 25 -5.91 -2.05 20.41
C ILE A 25 -6.14 -0.72 21.10
N VAL A 26 -6.11 -0.69 22.44
CA VAL A 26 -6.34 0.53 23.22
C VAL A 26 -5.26 1.57 22.93
N SER A 27 -4.00 1.15 22.91
CA SER A 27 -2.89 2.06 22.57
C SER A 27 -2.97 2.54 21.13
N ALA A 28 -3.31 1.67 20.16
CA ALA A 28 -3.52 2.07 18.76
C ALA A 28 -4.68 3.08 18.64
N ALA A 29 -5.79 2.89 19.36
CA ALA A 29 -6.90 3.83 19.39
C ALA A 29 -6.45 5.20 19.94
N ILE A 30 -5.76 5.22 21.08
CA ILE A 30 -5.23 6.45 21.68
C ILE A 30 -4.25 7.15 20.72
N GLY A 31 -3.28 6.41 20.18
CA GLY A 31 -2.29 6.94 19.23
C GLY A 31 -2.95 7.48 17.96
N GLY A 32 -3.95 6.77 17.44
CA GLY A 32 -4.74 7.20 16.29
C GLY A 32 -5.53 8.49 16.54
N ILE A 33 -6.16 8.61 17.71
CA ILE A 33 -6.88 9.84 18.14
C ILE A 33 -5.88 11.00 18.23
N ILE A 34 -4.75 10.81 18.91
CA ILE A 34 -3.71 11.85 19.04
C ILE A 34 -3.21 12.28 17.65
N SER A 35 -2.91 11.33 16.76
CA SER A 35 -2.45 11.62 15.40
C SER A 35 -3.50 12.43 14.63
N SER A 36 -4.77 12.03 14.70
CA SER A 36 -5.88 12.74 14.07
C SER A 36 -6.02 14.18 14.59
N CYS A 37 -5.92 14.38 15.91
CA CYS A 37 -5.95 15.70 16.53
C CYS A 37 -4.79 16.61 16.08
N LEU A 38 -3.61 16.02 15.79
CA LEU A 38 -2.45 16.75 15.26
C LEU A 38 -2.53 16.99 13.74
N GLY A 39 -3.61 16.56 13.08
CA GLY A 39 -3.77 16.64 11.62
C GLY A 39 -2.87 15.66 10.85
N GLN A 40 -2.40 14.60 11.52
CA GLN A 40 -1.56 13.56 10.94
C GLN A 40 -2.41 12.33 10.54
N PRO A 41 -1.94 11.49 9.60
CA PRO A 41 -2.62 10.25 9.25
C PRO A 41 -2.74 9.30 10.45
N VAL A 42 -3.88 8.65 10.61
CA VAL A 42 -4.15 7.75 11.77
C VAL A 42 -3.15 6.59 11.84
N ILE A 43 -2.67 6.12 10.67
CA ILE A 43 -1.64 5.08 10.51
C ILE A 43 -0.36 5.40 11.28
N VAL A 44 0.06 6.68 11.29
CA VAL A 44 1.22 7.15 12.06
C VAL A 44 0.99 6.92 13.55
N GLY A 45 -0.22 7.18 14.03
CA GLY A 45 -0.62 6.94 15.41
C GLY A 45 -0.55 5.46 15.80
N TYR A 46 -0.99 4.56 14.92
CA TYR A 46 -0.90 3.11 15.14
C TYR A 46 0.55 2.63 15.26
N LEU A 47 1.42 3.08 14.35
CA LEU A 47 2.85 2.72 14.36
C LEU A 47 3.56 3.24 15.61
N LEU A 48 3.32 4.49 15.99
CA LEU A 48 3.92 5.09 17.20
C LEU A 48 3.43 4.39 18.47
N ALA A 49 2.13 4.09 18.55
CA ALA A 49 1.57 3.33 19.67
C ALA A 49 2.27 1.97 19.81
N GLY A 50 2.40 1.22 18.70
CA GLY A 50 3.13 -0.04 18.64
C GLY A 50 4.58 0.07 19.10
N SER A 51 5.31 1.09 18.62
CA SER A 51 6.71 1.32 18.99
C SER A 51 6.89 1.63 20.48
N ILE A 52 5.92 2.35 21.07
CA ILE A 52 5.92 2.67 22.51
C ILE A 52 5.63 1.44 23.37
N ILE A 53 4.62 0.64 23.03
CA ILE A 53 4.25 -0.55 23.85
C ILE A 53 5.17 -1.75 23.61
N GLY A 54 5.81 -1.79 22.44
CA GLY A 54 6.67 -2.89 22.00
C GLY A 54 7.95 -3.03 22.82
N PRO A 55 8.76 -4.06 22.52
CA PRO A 55 9.96 -4.39 23.27
C PRO A 55 11.02 -3.28 23.25
N GLY A 56 11.00 -2.42 22.24
CA GLY A 56 11.87 -1.24 22.11
C GLY A 56 11.46 -0.03 22.95
N GLY A 57 10.28 -0.05 23.57
CA GLY A 57 9.74 1.03 24.40
C GLY A 57 9.49 0.55 25.83
N LEU A 58 8.21 0.44 26.21
CA LEU A 58 7.73 0.11 27.56
C LEU A 58 7.69 -1.39 27.85
N LYS A 59 7.89 -2.26 26.84
CA LYS A 59 7.90 -3.73 26.98
C LYS A 59 6.62 -4.28 27.64
N PHE A 60 5.45 -3.75 27.27
CA PHE A 60 4.19 -4.20 27.83
C PHE A 60 3.70 -5.54 27.25
N ILE A 61 4.24 -5.96 26.11
CA ILE A 61 3.78 -7.13 25.37
C ILE A 61 4.70 -8.31 25.64
N SER A 62 4.09 -9.44 26.01
CA SER A 62 4.80 -10.67 26.37
C SER A 62 4.82 -11.67 25.21
N GLU A 63 3.73 -11.78 24.45
CA GLU A 63 3.49 -12.79 23.41
C GLU A 63 3.52 -12.18 21.99
N MET A 64 4.67 -11.62 21.60
CA MET A 64 4.86 -10.92 20.32
C MET A 64 4.44 -11.76 19.10
N VAL A 65 4.85 -13.03 19.05
CA VAL A 65 4.56 -13.94 17.92
C VAL A 65 3.07 -14.17 17.78
N GLN A 66 2.35 -14.31 18.89
CA GLN A 66 0.92 -14.56 18.88
C GLN A 66 0.15 -13.31 18.42
N VAL A 67 0.54 -12.13 18.93
CA VAL A 67 -0.01 -10.84 18.48
C VAL A 67 0.22 -10.66 16.98
N GLU A 68 1.44 -10.90 16.49
CA GLU A 68 1.79 -10.80 15.06
C GLU A 68 0.98 -11.78 14.20
N THR A 69 0.76 -13.00 14.69
CA THR A 69 -0.07 -14.01 13.99
C THR A 69 -1.52 -13.53 13.84
N VAL A 70 -2.10 -12.93 14.87
CA VAL A 70 -3.46 -12.34 14.79
C VAL A 70 -3.45 -11.11 13.88
N ALA A 71 -2.39 -10.30 13.95
CA ALA A 71 -2.23 -9.10 13.14
C ALA A 71 -2.06 -9.40 11.64
N GLN A 72 -1.62 -10.62 11.27
CA GLN A 72 -1.55 -11.06 9.88
C GLN A 72 -2.91 -11.08 9.17
N PHE A 73 -4.01 -11.29 9.90
CA PHE A 73 -5.35 -11.10 9.33
C PHE A 73 -5.59 -9.67 8.85
N GLY A 74 -4.91 -8.67 9.43
CA GLY A 74 -4.93 -7.28 8.96
C GLY A 74 -4.42 -7.14 7.55
N VAL A 75 -3.32 -7.80 7.21
CA VAL A 75 -2.82 -7.83 5.84
C VAL A 75 -3.84 -8.47 4.90
N VAL A 76 -4.39 -9.61 5.31
CA VAL A 76 -5.36 -10.38 4.52
C VAL A 76 -6.56 -9.51 4.17
N PHE A 77 -7.19 -8.87 5.16
CA PHE A 77 -8.36 -8.01 4.93
C PHE A 77 -8.02 -6.70 4.23
N LEU A 78 -6.83 -6.13 4.48
CA LEU A 78 -6.36 -4.93 3.79
C LEU A 78 -6.19 -5.18 2.29
N LEU A 79 -5.55 -6.30 1.91
CA LEU A 79 -5.38 -6.68 0.51
C LEU A 79 -6.67 -7.16 -0.14
N PHE A 80 -7.57 -7.76 0.62
CA PHE A 80 -8.91 -8.10 0.12
C PHE A 80 -9.71 -6.85 -0.23
N ALA A 81 -9.72 -5.84 0.65
CA ALA A 81 -10.37 -4.57 0.37
C ALA A 81 -9.74 -3.83 -0.81
N LEU A 82 -8.40 -3.82 -0.90
CA LEU A 82 -7.69 -3.27 -2.05
C LEU A 82 -8.10 -4.02 -3.35
N GLY A 83 -8.22 -5.35 -3.29
CA GLY A 83 -8.74 -6.15 -4.41
C GLY A 83 -10.20 -5.82 -4.77
N LEU A 84 -11.05 -5.49 -3.80
CA LEU A 84 -12.45 -5.06 -4.04
C LEU A 84 -12.52 -3.68 -4.71
N GLU A 85 -11.60 -2.78 -4.35
CA GLU A 85 -11.49 -1.44 -4.92
C GLU A 85 -10.93 -1.45 -6.35
N PHE A 86 -10.23 -2.53 -6.73
CA PHE A 86 -9.71 -2.76 -8.07
C PHE A 86 -10.84 -2.67 -9.09
N SER A 87 -10.67 -1.85 -10.11
CA SER A 87 -11.69 -1.70 -11.14
C SER A 87 -11.05 -1.42 -12.48
N LEU A 88 -11.24 -2.35 -13.43
CA LEU A 88 -10.79 -2.20 -14.80
C LEU A 88 -11.45 -1.00 -15.50
N SER A 89 -12.68 -0.65 -15.10
CA SER A 89 -13.35 0.55 -15.63
C SER A 89 -12.70 1.82 -15.09
N LYS A 90 -12.40 1.90 -13.79
CA LYS A 90 -11.62 3.03 -13.23
C LYS A 90 -10.27 3.16 -13.93
N LEU A 91 -9.56 2.06 -14.14
CA LEU A 91 -8.25 2.08 -14.81
C LEU A 91 -8.30 2.59 -16.27
N LYS A 92 -9.36 2.28 -17.01
CA LYS A 92 -9.57 2.81 -18.37
C LYS A 92 -9.84 4.31 -18.38
N VAL A 93 -10.44 4.84 -17.31
CA VAL A 93 -10.81 6.26 -17.18
C VAL A 93 -9.60 7.13 -16.85
N VAL A 94 -8.63 6.66 -16.07
CA VAL A 94 -7.48 7.47 -15.62
C VAL A 94 -6.43 7.79 -16.69
N GLY A 95 -6.69 7.43 -17.94
CA GLY A 95 -5.90 7.82 -19.11
C GLY A 95 -4.56 7.09 -19.23
N PRO A 96 -3.94 7.12 -20.42
CA PRO A 96 -2.70 6.40 -20.69
C PRO A 96 -1.52 6.88 -19.83
N VAL A 97 -1.54 8.15 -19.42
CA VAL A 97 -0.47 8.78 -18.63
C VAL A 97 -0.40 8.18 -17.23
N ALA A 98 -1.54 7.93 -16.58
CA ALA A 98 -1.57 7.32 -15.25
C ALA A 98 -1.07 5.88 -15.28
N VAL A 99 -1.52 5.09 -16.27
CA VAL A 99 -1.18 3.66 -16.38
C VAL A 99 0.25 3.47 -16.85
N LEU A 100 0.62 4.05 -17.99
CA LEU A 100 1.96 3.91 -18.55
C LEU A 100 2.99 4.67 -17.72
N GLY A 101 2.64 5.86 -17.22
CA GLY A 101 3.51 6.64 -16.35
C GLY A 101 3.74 5.95 -15.00
N GLY A 102 2.69 5.41 -14.39
CA GLY A 102 2.82 4.60 -13.17
C GLY A 102 3.68 3.34 -13.39
N LEU A 103 3.46 2.60 -14.48
CA LEU A 103 4.27 1.44 -14.82
C LEU A 103 5.74 1.84 -15.03
N LEU A 104 5.97 2.91 -15.80
CA LEU A 104 7.31 3.42 -16.07
C LEU A 104 8.00 3.89 -14.80
N GLN A 105 7.26 4.47 -13.85
CA GLN A 105 7.79 4.85 -12.54
C GLN A 105 8.28 3.62 -11.78
N VAL A 106 7.48 2.56 -11.68
CA VAL A 106 7.88 1.30 -11.02
C VAL A 106 9.14 0.73 -11.67
N VAL A 107 9.16 0.62 -13.01
CA VAL A 107 10.29 0.06 -13.76
C VAL A 107 11.57 0.90 -13.60
N ILE A 108 11.47 2.23 -13.67
CA ILE A 108 12.63 3.12 -13.48
C ILE A 108 13.18 2.95 -12.06
N PHE A 109 12.33 2.87 -11.05
CA PHE A 109 12.78 2.65 -9.68
C PHE A 109 13.44 1.28 -9.48
N MET A 110 12.89 0.22 -10.07
CA MET A 110 13.51 -1.12 -10.10
C MET A 110 14.91 -1.07 -10.71
N PHE A 111 15.08 -0.35 -11.82
CA PHE A 111 16.37 -0.24 -12.50
C PHE A 111 17.37 0.59 -11.70
N LEU A 112 16.95 1.77 -11.21
CA LEU A 112 17.79 2.65 -10.39
C LEU A 112 18.27 1.92 -9.13
N CYS A 113 17.36 1.31 -8.38
CA CYS A 113 17.70 0.60 -7.14
C CYS A 113 18.44 -0.72 -7.39
N GLY A 114 18.13 -1.41 -8.49
CA GLY A 114 18.86 -2.61 -8.91
C GLY A 114 20.33 -2.31 -9.24
N ILE A 115 20.59 -1.24 -10.00
CA ILE A 115 21.96 -0.80 -10.31
C ILE A 115 22.68 -0.37 -9.04
N THR A 116 22.06 0.47 -8.21
CA THR A 116 22.72 0.93 -6.97
C THR A 116 23.03 -0.23 -6.04
N ALA A 117 22.16 -1.23 -5.95
CA ALA A 117 22.43 -2.45 -5.18
C ALA A 117 23.68 -3.18 -5.71
N VAL A 118 23.78 -3.42 -7.02
CA VAL A 118 24.95 -4.08 -7.62
C VAL A 118 26.22 -3.26 -7.40
N LEU A 119 26.16 -1.93 -7.54
CA LEU A 119 27.30 -1.03 -7.30
C LEU A 119 27.75 -1.04 -5.83
N CYS A 120 26.82 -1.20 -4.89
CA CYS A 120 27.10 -1.31 -3.47
C CYS A 120 27.47 -2.75 -3.03
N GLY A 121 27.54 -3.72 -3.95
CA GLY A 121 27.83 -5.12 -3.66
C GLY A 121 26.66 -5.91 -3.03
N ALA A 122 25.45 -5.37 -3.04
CA ALA A 122 24.23 -6.04 -2.61
C ALA A 122 23.64 -6.91 -3.73
N LYS A 123 22.66 -7.76 -3.38
CA LYS A 123 22.00 -8.64 -4.36
C LYS A 123 21.10 -7.82 -5.29
N LEU A 124 21.11 -8.17 -6.58
CA LEU A 124 20.22 -7.52 -7.56
C LEU A 124 18.73 -7.66 -7.18
N SER A 125 18.31 -8.82 -6.65
CA SER A 125 16.92 -9.05 -6.23
C SER A 125 16.50 -8.13 -5.08
N GLU A 126 17.40 -7.85 -4.14
CA GLU A 126 17.18 -6.90 -3.05
C GLU A 126 17.00 -5.49 -3.61
N GLY A 127 17.88 -5.05 -4.52
CA GLY A 127 17.77 -3.74 -5.18
C GLY A 127 16.49 -3.58 -5.99
N ILE A 128 16.09 -4.61 -6.76
CA ILE A 128 14.83 -4.60 -7.51
C ILE A 128 13.64 -4.47 -6.55
N PHE A 129 13.63 -5.22 -5.45
CA PHE A 129 12.59 -5.12 -4.44
C PHE A 129 12.52 -3.72 -3.81
N VAL A 130 13.67 -3.15 -3.43
CA VAL A 130 13.74 -1.80 -2.88
C VAL A 130 13.19 -0.77 -3.88
N GLY A 131 13.47 -0.95 -5.18
CA GLY A 131 12.88 -0.13 -6.24
C GLY A 131 11.35 -0.24 -6.28
N CYS A 132 10.81 -1.46 -6.33
CA CYS A 132 9.37 -1.68 -6.26
C CYS A 132 8.76 -1.03 -5.00
N PHE A 133 9.36 -1.26 -3.84
CA PHE A 133 8.93 -0.73 -2.56
C PHE A 133 8.91 0.80 -2.54
N LEU A 134 10.00 1.46 -2.97
CA LEU A 134 10.09 2.93 -2.98
C LEU A 134 9.16 3.56 -4.02
N SER A 135 8.85 2.86 -5.11
CA SER A 135 7.95 3.39 -6.14
C SER A 135 6.50 3.58 -5.63
N MET A 136 6.07 2.80 -4.63
CA MET A 136 4.72 2.85 -4.08
C MET A 136 4.48 4.14 -3.28
N SER A 137 3.31 4.75 -3.45
CA SER A 137 2.94 6.01 -2.80
C SER A 137 1.61 5.85 -2.04
N SER A 138 1.40 6.62 -0.96
CA SER A 138 0.16 6.63 -0.17
C SER A 138 -0.98 7.31 -0.92
N THR A 139 -2.03 6.55 -1.20
CA THR A 139 -3.27 7.06 -1.82
C THR A 139 -4.10 7.85 -0.82
N ALA A 140 -4.28 7.31 0.41
CA ALA A 140 -5.15 7.91 1.41
C ALA A 140 -4.72 9.35 1.79
N VAL A 141 -3.41 9.58 1.95
CA VAL A 141 -2.89 10.90 2.34
C VAL A 141 -3.00 11.91 1.19
N VAL A 142 -2.71 11.49 -0.04
CA VAL A 142 -2.75 12.37 -1.22
C VAL A 142 -4.19 12.73 -1.60
N VAL A 143 -5.09 11.76 -1.64
CA VAL A 143 -6.50 11.99 -1.98
C VAL A 143 -7.13 12.93 -0.97
N LYS A 144 -6.91 12.70 0.34
CA LYS A 144 -7.41 13.60 1.39
C LYS A 144 -6.91 15.04 1.18
N PHE A 145 -5.62 15.21 0.89
CA PHE A 145 -5.05 16.53 0.61
C PHE A 145 -5.65 17.21 -0.63
N LEU A 146 -5.86 16.46 -1.72
CA LEU A 146 -6.46 16.99 -2.95
C LEU A 146 -7.92 17.41 -2.74
N VAL A 147 -8.69 16.62 -1.98
CA VAL A 147 -10.08 16.93 -1.62
C VAL A 147 -10.15 18.16 -0.72
N GLU A 148 -9.33 18.25 0.32
CA GLU A 148 -9.26 19.42 1.22
C GLU A 148 -8.89 20.73 0.48
N ARG A 149 -8.17 20.61 -0.64
CA ARG A 149 -7.77 21.74 -1.48
C ARG A 149 -8.70 21.98 -2.68
N ASN A 150 -9.78 21.22 -2.84
CA ASN A 150 -10.65 21.23 -4.02
C ASN A 150 -9.88 21.08 -5.36
N ASN A 151 -8.77 20.35 -5.34
CA ASN A 151 -7.87 20.17 -6.49
C ASN A 151 -7.98 18.77 -7.13
N SER A 152 -8.93 17.93 -6.68
CA SER A 152 -9.12 16.56 -7.20
C SER A 152 -9.44 16.54 -8.70
N ASP A 153 -10.22 17.52 -9.18
CA ASP A 153 -10.62 17.61 -10.59
C ASP A 153 -9.60 18.35 -11.47
N ALA A 154 -8.59 18.98 -10.87
CA ALA A 154 -7.53 19.64 -11.62
C ALA A 154 -6.67 18.61 -12.35
N LEU A 155 -6.06 19.00 -13.48
CA LEU A 155 -5.21 18.10 -14.29
C LEU A 155 -4.13 17.37 -13.48
N HIS A 156 -3.46 18.07 -12.55
CA HIS A 156 -2.46 17.45 -11.67
C HIS A 156 -3.09 16.47 -10.67
N GLY A 157 -4.30 16.76 -10.17
CA GLY A 157 -5.06 15.89 -9.29
C GLY A 157 -5.46 14.59 -9.98
N GLN A 158 -6.07 14.68 -11.16
CA GLN A 158 -6.49 13.51 -11.94
C GLN A 158 -5.32 12.59 -12.31
N VAL A 159 -4.20 13.16 -12.79
CA VAL A 159 -2.99 12.36 -13.12
C VAL A 159 -2.42 11.70 -11.87
N THR A 160 -2.37 12.41 -10.74
CA THR A 160 -1.86 11.87 -9.47
C THR A 160 -2.75 10.73 -8.97
N ILE A 161 -4.07 10.96 -8.87
CA ILE A 161 -5.05 9.96 -8.43
C ILE A 161 -5.00 8.73 -9.33
N GLY A 162 -4.91 8.92 -10.65
CA GLY A 162 -4.79 7.80 -11.57
C GLY A 162 -3.52 6.98 -11.39
N THR A 163 -2.39 7.66 -11.19
CA THR A 163 -1.12 6.98 -10.94
C THR A 163 -1.17 6.20 -9.63
N LEU A 164 -1.81 6.76 -8.58
CA LEU A 164 -2.03 6.12 -7.29
C LEU A 164 -2.91 4.86 -7.42
N ILE A 165 -4.04 4.97 -8.12
CA ILE A 165 -4.92 3.81 -8.39
C ILE A 165 -4.13 2.71 -9.09
N PHE A 166 -3.32 3.05 -10.11
CA PHE A 166 -2.47 2.07 -10.77
C PHE A 166 -1.44 1.44 -9.82
N GLN A 167 -0.79 2.23 -8.96
CA GLN A 167 0.18 1.74 -7.98
C GLN A 167 -0.46 0.78 -6.99
N ASP A 168 -1.63 1.12 -6.44
CA ASP A 168 -2.38 0.23 -5.54
C ASP A 168 -2.72 -1.08 -6.25
N CYS A 169 -3.21 -1.02 -7.49
CA CYS A 169 -3.43 -2.22 -8.30
C CYS A 169 -2.15 -3.06 -8.48
N ALA A 170 -1.02 -2.40 -8.70
CA ALA A 170 0.28 -3.04 -8.88
C ALA A 170 0.81 -3.69 -7.59
N VAL A 171 0.42 -3.23 -6.39
CA VAL A 171 0.80 -3.85 -5.11
C VAL A 171 0.42 -5.34 -5.10
N GLY A 172 -0.82 -5.68 -5.48
CA GLY A 172 -1.27 -7.07 -5.53
C GLY A 172 -0.44 -7.94 -6.50
N LEU A 173 -0.04 -7.38 -7.64
CA LEU A 173 0.85 -8.05 -8.59
C LEU A 173 2.27 -8.20 -8.02
N LEU A 174 2.78 -7.20 -7.31
CA LEU A 174 4.09 -7.27 -6.66
C LEU A 174 4.14 -8.38 -5.62
N PHE A 175 3.08 -8.58 -4.83
CA PHE A 175 2.99 -9.73 -3.90
C PHE A 175 3.13 -11.08 -4.61
N ALA A 176 2.57 -11.23 -5.82
CA ALA A 176 2.73 -12.43 -6.62
C ALA A 176 4.19 -12.64 -7.07
N LEU A 177 4.93 -11.56 -7.27
CA LEU A 177 6.32 -11.57 -7.74
C LEU A 177 7.35 -11.66 -6.60
N LEU A 178 6.98 -11.39 -5.33
CA LEU A 178 7.93 -11.45 -4.21
C LEU A 178 8.58 -12.83 -4.02
N PRO A 179 7.86 -13.98 -4.07
CA PRO A 179 8.48 -15.30 -3.94
C PRO A 179 9.50 -15.59 -5.05
N ILE A 180 9.23 -15.05 -6.23
CA ILE A 180 10.10 -15.12 -7.42
C ILE A 180 11.42 -14.37 -7.15
N LEU A 181 11.37 -13.18 -6.52
CA LEU A 181 12.56 -12.40 -6.16
C LEU A 181 13.36 -13.01 -4.99
N GLY A 182 12.67 -13.68 -4.04
CA GLY A 182 13.30 -14.33 -2.87
C GLY A 182 14.00 -15.66 -3.17
N GLY A 183 13.80 -16.23 -4.36
CA GLY A 183 14.36 -17.53 -4.76
C GLY A 183 15.89 -17.52 -4.88
N ASN A 184 16.61 -17.79 -3.79
CA ASN A 184 18.06 -17.82 -3.76
C ASN A 184 18.60 -19.22 -4.12
N SER A 185 18.50 -19.60 -5.40
CA SER A 185 19.17 -20.80 -5.91
C SER A 185 19.85 -20.53 -7.25
N GLY A 186 21.01 -21.17 -7.47
CA GLY A 186 21.86 -20.91 -8.65
C GLY A 186 21.09 -20.96 -9.97
N ILE A 187 21.61 -20.30 -11.01
CA ILE A 187 20.90 -19.97 -12.27
C ILE A 187 19.99 -21.11 -12.80
N PHE A 188 20.46 -22.35 -12.78
CA PHE A 188 19.71 -23.52 -13.26
C PHE A 188 18.58 -23.97 -12.31
N GLN A 189 18.86 -24.04 -11.00
CA GLN A 189 17.87 -24.38 -9.97
C GLN A 189 16.83 -23.25 -9.82
N GLY A 190 17.29 -22.00 -9.92
CA GLY A 190 16.46 -20.80 -9.88
C GLY A 190 15.53 -20.72 -11.08
N MET A 191 15.99 -21.06 -12.29
CA MET A 191 15.12 -21.09 -13.47
C MET A 191 14.02 -22.15 -13.36
N VAL A 192 14.32 -23.32 -12.80
CA VAL A 192 13.32 -24.38 -12.55
C VAL A 192 12.35 -23.98 -11.44
N SER A 193 12.82 -23.39 -10.33
CA SER A 193 11.93 -22.93 -9.25
C SER A 193 11.06 -21.76 -9.68
N MET A 194 11.62 -20.84 -10.48
CA MET A 194 10.91 -19.72 -11.09
C MET A 194 9.83 -20.22 -12.03
N GLY A 195 10.16 -21.14 -12.94
CA GLY A 195 9.20 -21.73 -13.88
C GLY A 195 8.06 -22.43 -13.14
N LYS A 196 8.36 -23.15 -12.06
CA LYS A 196 7.35 -23.77 -11.19
C LYS A 196 6.46 -22.73 -10.51
N LEU A 197 7.02 -21.68 -9.93
CA LEU A 197 6.26 -20.60 -9.29
C LEU A 197 5.36 -19.87 -10.30
N LEU A 198 5.87 -19.58 -11.49
CA LEU A 198 5.13 -18.90 -12.56
C LEU A 198 3.99 -19.77 -13.09
N LEU A 199 4.22 -21.08 -13.23
CA LEU A 199 3.19 -22.05 -13.59
C LEU A 199 2.13 -22.19 -12.50
N THR A 200 2.52 -22.32 -11.22
CA THR A 200 1.57 -22.35 -10.10
C THR A 200 0.74 -21.07 -10.03
N LEU A 201 1.37 -19.90 -10.20
CA LEU A 201 0.69 -18.61 -10.24
C LEU A 201 -0.31 -18.55 -11.42
N SER A 202 0.09 -18.97 -12.61
CA SER A 202 -0.78 -19.01 -13.78
C SER A 202 -1.96 -19.95 -13.59
N ILE A 203 -1.75 -21.12 -12.99
CA ILE A 203 -2.83 -22.08 -12.68
C ILE A 203 -3.78 -21.49 -11.64
N TYR A 204 -3.25 -20.87 -10.58
CA TYR A 204 -4.06 -20.24 -9.55
C TYR A 204 -4.93 -19.11 -10.12
N LEU A 205 -4.34 -18.21 -10.92
CA LEU A 205 -5.07 -17.13 -11.59
C LEU A 205 -6.10 -17.66 -12.60
N ALA A 206 -5.77 -18.71 -13.36
CA ALA A 206 -6.72 -19.35 -14.27
C ALA A 206 -7.89 -20.00 -13.51
N GLY A 207 -7.62 -20.70 -12.41
CA GLY A 207 -8.64 -21.28 -11.54
C GLY A 207 -9.54 -20.22 -10.92
N ALA A 208 -8.95 -19.10 -10.45
CA ALA A 208 -9.70 -17.95 -9.97
C ALA A 208 -10.58 -17.35 -11.08
N ALA A 209 -10.07 -17.19 -12.30
CA ALA A 209 -10.84 -16.70 -13.45
C ALA A 209 -12.05 -17.59 -13.78
N VAL A 210 -11.89 -18.92 -13.71
CA VAL A 210 -13.00 -19.87 -13.89
C VAL A 210 -14.03 -19.75 -12.76
N LEU A 211 -13.58 -19.62 -11.52
CA LEU A 211 -14.44 -19.40 -10.36
C LEU A 211 -15.24 -18.09 -10.46
N ILE A 212 -14.62 -17.01 -10.96
CA ILE A 212 -15.29 -15.72 -11.24
C ILE A 212 -16.46 -15.94 -12.20
N TRP A 213 -16.24 -16.68 -13.28
CA TRP A 213 -17.24 -16.79 -14.34
C TRP A 213 -18.43 -17.68 -13.97
N SER A 214 -18.22 -18.68 -13.10
CA SER A 214 -19.24 -19.70 -12.79
C SER A 214 -19.87 -19.59 -11.39
N PHE A 215 -19.05 -19.38 -10.35
CA PHE A 215 -19.46 -19.59 -8.96
C PHE A 215 -19.70 -18.28 -8.20
N VAL A 216 -18.77 -17.32 -8.27
CA VAL A 216 -18.82 -16.08 -7.49
C VAL A 216 -20.12 -15.29 -7.67
N PRO A 217 -20.57 -14.95 -8.90
CA PRO A 217 -21.79 -14.16 -9.08
C PRO A 217 -23.05 -14.92 -8.62
N ARG A 218 -23.09 -16.26 -8.78
CA ARG A 218 -24.21 -17.08 -8.29
C ARG A 218 -24.22 -17.17 -6.76
N PHE A 219 -23.06 -17.36 -6.15
CA PHE A 219 -22.90 -17.41 -4.71
C PHE A 219 -23.26 -16.08 -4.06
N LEU A 220 -22.74 -14.96 -4.58
CA LEU A 220 -23.05 -13.62 -4.07
C LEU A 220 -24.53 -13.29 -4.25
N LYS A 221 -25.13 -13.57 -5.42
CA LYS A 221 -26.56 -13.34 -5.66
C LYS A 221 -27.44 -14.16 -4.72
N LEU A 222 -27.07 -15.42 -4.48
CA LEU A 222 -27.74 -16.29 -3.50
C LEU A 222 -27.62 -15.72 -2.09
N MET A 223 -26.41 -15.30 -1.69
CA MET A 223 -26.16 -14.70 -0.37
C MET A 223 -26.93 -13.40 -0.20
N THR A 224 -26.95 -12.50 -1.19
CA THR A 224 -27.76 -11.26 -1.11
C THR A 224 -29.25 -11.54 -1.03
N HIS A 225 -29.75 -12.55 -1.76
CA HIS A 225 -31.15 -12.93 -1.71
C HIS A 225 -31.54 -13.53 -0.35
N LEU A 226 -30.67 -14.32 0.26
CA LEU A 226 -30.87 -14.89 1.60
C LEU A 226 -30.62 -13.88 2.72
N SER A 227 -29.73 -12.91 2.48
CA SER A 227 -29.32 -11.85 3.41
C SER A 227 -30.25 -10.63 3.39
N SER A 228 -31.30 -10.62 2.56
CA SER A 228 -32.30 -9.54 2.52
C SER A 228 -32.98 -9.27 3.88
N GLN A 229 -32.77 -10.12 4.88
CA GLN A 229 -33.21 -9.94 6.25
C GLN A 229 -32.09 -9.60 7.27
N THR A 230 -30.81 -9.93 7.02
CA THR A 230 -29.67 -9.62 7.91
C THR A 230 -28.34 -9.47 7.15
N ASN A 231 -27.66 -8.32 7.27
CA ASN A 231 -26.35 -8.04 6.66
C ASN A 231 -25.21 -8.94 7.21
N GLU A 232 -25.39 -9.52 8.39
CA GLU A 232 -24.40 -10.34 9.11
C GLU A 232 -23.98 -11.59 8.32
N LEU A 233 -24.96 -12.28 7.69
CA LEU A 233 -24.67 -13.51 6.95
C LEU A 233 -23.83 -13.23 5.70
N TYR A 234 -24.10 -12.12 5.02
CA TYR A 234 -23.34 -11.71 3.85
C TYR A 234 -21.92 -11.30 4.22
N GLN A 235 -21.75 -10.54 5.30
CA GLN A 235 -20.42 -10.18 5.82
C GLN A 235 -19.60 -11.43 6.15
N LEU A 236 -20.20 -12.41 6.87
CA LEU A 236 -19.56 -13.68 7.18
C LEU A 236 -19.18 -14.46 5.92
N ALA A 237 -20.07 -14.51 4.92
CA ALA A 237 -19.80 -15.18 3.65
C ALA A 237 -18.64 -14.53 2.87
N ALA A 238 -18.58 -13.19 2.83
CA ALA A 238 -17.50 -12.45 2.19
C ALA A 238 -16.15 -12.69 2.88
N VAL A 239 -16.14 -12.64 4.22
CA VAL A 239 -14.95 -12.94 5.04
C VAL A 239 -14.52 -14.40 4.84
N ALA A 240 -15.45 -15.34 4.89
CA ALA A 240 -15.16 -16.76 4.68
C ALA A 240 -14.56 -17.00 3.28
N PHE A 241 -15.15 -16.40 2.24
CA PHE A 241 -14.61 -16.48 0.88
C PHE A 241 -13.19 -15.93 0.77
N CYS A 242 -12.93 -14.76 1.36
CA CYS A 242 -11.60 -14.16 1.43
C CYS A 242 -10.59 -15.09 2.11
N LEU A 243 -10.90 -15.60 3.30
CA LEU A 243 -10.02 -16.48 4.06
C LEU A 243 -9.78 -17.82 3.34
N LEU A 244 -10.81 -18.38 2.71
CA LEU A 244 -10.70 -19.66 1.98
C LEU A 244 -9.83 -19.50 0.73
N SER A 245 -9.95 -18.38 0.02
CA SER A 245 -9.06 -18.04 -1.09
C SER A 245 -7.62 -17.81 -0.65
N ALA A 246 -7.41 -17.07 0.44
CA ALA A 246 -6.10 -16.86 1.05
C ALA A 246 -5.44 -18.20 1.42
N TRP A 247 -6.19 -19.06 2.12
CA TRP A 247 -5.70 -20.38 2.53
C TRP A 247 -5.39 -21.31 1.33
N CYS A 248 -6.22 -21.27 0.28
CA CYS A 248 -5.94 -22.02 -0.95
C CYS A 248 -4.64 -21.56 -1.62
N SER A 249 -4.42 -20.24 -1.72
CA SER A 249 -3.19 -19.65 -2.24
C SER A 249 -1.96 -20.05 -1.43
N ASP A 250 -2.05 -20.02 -0.10
CA ASP A 250 -0.98 -20.46 0.80
C ASP A 250 -0.67 -21.96 0.65
N LYS A 251 -1.69 -22.82 0.52
CA LYS A 251 -1.50 -24.26 0.25
C LYS A 251 -0.80 -24.54 -1.08
N LEU A 252 -0.93 -23.66 -2.07
CA LEU A 252 -0.22 -23.74 -3.34
C LEU A 252 1.22 -23.19 -3.25
N GLY A 253 1.64 -22.68 -2.10
CA GLY A 253 2.98 -22.13 -1.88
C GLY A 253 3.18 -20.72 -2.42
N LEU A 254 2.08 -19.95 -2.59
CA LEU A 254 2.14 -18.55 -3.00
C LEU A 254 2.21 -17.65 -1.75
N SER A 255 1.09 -17.05 -1.36
CA SER A 255 0.98 -16.22 -0.16
C SER A 255 -0.50 -16.03 0.23
N LEU A 256 -0.77 -15.81 1.52
CA LEU A 256 -2.12 -15.48 2.00
C LEU A 256 -2.58 -14.15 1.40
N GLU A 257 -1.64 -13.22 1.29
CA GLU A 257 -1.76 -11.85 0.74
C GLU A 257 -2.26 -11.85 -0.70
N LEU A 258 -1.63 -12.66 -1.56
CA LEU A 258 -2.06 -12.79 -2.94
C LEU A 258 -3.46 -13.39 -3.03
N GLY A 259 -3.76 -14.40 -2.21
CA GLY A 259 -5.04 -15.07 -2.28
C GLY A 259 -6.21 -14.21 -1.82
N SER A 260 -5.98 -13.35 -0.82
CA SER A 260 -6.97 -12.38 -0.38
C SER A 260 -7.15 -11.24 -1.39
N PHE A 261 -6.06 -10.74 -2.00
CA PHE A 261 -6.15 -9.78 -3.10
C PHE A 261 -6.94 -10.32 -4.28
N VAL A 262 -6.62 -11.54 -4.73
CA VAL A 262 -7.35 -12.19 -5.83
C VAL A 262 -8.82 -12.38 -5.47
N ALA A 263 -9.16 -12.79 -4.23
CA ALA A 263 -10.55 -12.87 -3.79
C ALA A 263 -11.29 -11.53 -3.94
N GLY A 264 -10.63 -10.42 -3.60
CA GLY A 264 -11.19 -9.09 -3.75
C GLY A 264 -11.44 -8.76 -5.22
N VAL A 265 -10.44 -9.01 -6.08
CA VAL A 265 -10.56 -8.81 -7.53
C VAL A 265 -11.69 -9.65 -8.11
N MET A 266 -11.88 -10.89 -7.65
CA MET A 266 -12.97 -11.76 -8.11
C MET A 266 -14.35 -11.11 -7.86
N ILE A 267 -14.54 -10.51 -6.69
CA ILE A 267 -15.80 -9.84 -6.32
C ILE A 267 -15.91 -8.46 -7.00
N SER A 268 -14.79 -7.76 -7.19
CA SER A 268 -14.74 -6.43 -7.82
C SER A 268 -15.33 -6.37 -9.24
N THR A 269 -15.34 -7.51 -9.93
CA THR A 269 -15.91 -7.66 -11.28
C THR A 269 -17.43 -7.82 -11.29
N THR A 270 -18.06 -7.91 -10.11
CA THR A 270 -19.51 -8.06 -9.94
C THR A 270 -20.13 -6.75 -9.43
N ASP A 271 -21.44 -6.60 -9.61
CA ASP A 271 -22.19 -5.42 -9.14
C ASP A 271 -22.23 -5.28 -7.60
N PHE A 272 -21.77 -6.29 -6.86
CA PHE A 272 -21.77 -6.33 -5.40
C PHE A 272 -20.47 -5.80 -4.76
N ALA A 273 -19.51 -5.32 -5.56
CA ALA A 273 -18.19 -4.89 -5.08
C ALA A 273 -18.28 -3.83 -3.96
N GLN A 274 -19.04 -2.76 -4.19
CA GLN A 274 -19.20 -1.67 -3.21
C GLN A 274 -19.88 -2.16 -1.92
N HIS A 275 -20.98 -2.91 -2.06
CA HIS A 275 -21.67 -3.48 -0.91
C HIS A 275 -20.76 -4.42 -0.09
N THR A 276 -19.92 -5.21 -0.75
CA THR A 276 -18.92 -6.05 -0.05
C THR A 276 -17.91 -5.20 0.69
N LEU A 277 -17.40 -4.15 0.06
CA LEU A 277 -16.42 -3.25 0.64
C LEU A 277 -16.96 -2.60 1.92
N ASP A 278 -18.19 -2.06 1.87
CA ASP A 278 -18.82 -1.39 3.01
C ASP A 278 -19.00 -2.33 4.22
N GLN A 279 -19.28 -3.62 3.97
CA GLN A 279 -19.43 -4.63 5.04
C GLN A 279 -18.08 -5.10 5.62
N VAL A 280 -17.03 -5.13 4.81
CA VAL A 280 -15.70 -5.61 5.21
C VAL A 280 -14.84 -4.50 5.80
N GLU A 281 -15.11 -3.24 5.45
CA GLU A 281 -14.37 -2.07 5.90
C GLU A 281 -14.19 -1.97 7.43
N PRO A 282 -15.21 -2.20 8.27
CA PRO A 282 -15.04 -2.18 9.73
C PRO A 282 -14.03 -3.23 10.22
N ILE A 283 -14.07 -4.44 9.65
CA ILE A 283 -13.15 -5.54 9.97
C ILE A 283 -11.74 -5.16 9.51
N ARG A 284 -11.61 -4.71 8.26
CA ARG A 284 -10.37 -4.23 7.68
C ARG A 284 -9.73 -3.17 8.57
N ASN A 285 -10.47 -2.15 8.99
CA ASN A 285 -9.95 -1.03 9.76
C ASN A 285 -9.42 -1.48 11.14
N LEU A 286 -10.15 -2.37 11.83
CA LEU A 286 -9.72 -2.93 13.11
C LEU A 286 -8.42 -3.74 12.96
N PHE A 287 -8.38 -4.66 12.01
CA PHE A 287 -7.21 -5.51 11.84
C PHE A 287 -6.03 -4.76 11.19
N ALA A 288 -6.26 -3.73 10.40
CA ALA A 288 -5.21 -2.83 9.91
C ALA A 288 -4.54 -2.08 11.06
N ALA A 289 -5.32 -1.62 12.06
CA ALA A 289 -4.76 -1.00 13.26
C ALA A 289 -3.90 -1.99 14.06
N LEU A 290 -4.36 -3.24 14.22
CA LEU A 290 -3.57 -4.31 14.84
C LEU A 290 -2.28 -4.59 14.07
N PHE A 291 -2.36 -4.71 12.76
CA PHE A 291 -1.20 -4.93 11.88
C PHE A 291 -0.16 -3.82 11.96
N LEU A 292 -0.59 -2.57 11.79
CA LEU A 292 0.30 -1.42 11.84
C LEU A 292 0.90 -1.22 13.24
N SER A 293 0.12 -1.44 14.29
CA SER A 293 0.64 -1.42 15.66
C SER A 293 1.66 -2.55 15.86
N SER A 294 1.39 -3.77 15.35
CA SER A 294 2.32 -4.90 15.42
C SER A 294 3.65 -4.60 14.72
N ILE A 295 3.62 -4.01 13.53
CA ILE A 295 4.82 -3.53 12.84
C ILE A 295 5.53 -2.45 13.67
N GLY A 296 4.77 -1.54 14.27
CA GLY A 296 5.28 -0.52 15.18
C GLY A 296 6.12 -1.14 16.31
N MET A 297 5.72 -2.28 16.86
CA MET A 297 6.46 -2.97 17.92
C MET A 297 7.87 -3.41 17.50
N LEU A 298 8.07 -3.68 16.21
CA LEU A 298 9.38 -4.04 15.65
C LEU A 298 10.31 -2.81 15.54
N ILE A 299 9.75 -1.60 15.56
CA ILE A 299 10.50 -0.35 15.50
C ILE A 299 11.08 -0.03 16.88
N HIS A 300 12.39 -0.19 17.03
CA HIS A 300 13.10 0.26 18.22
C HIS A 300 13.26 1.79 18.23
N VAL A 301 12.65 2.45 19.23
CA VAL A 301 12.75 3.90 19.42
C VAL A 301 14.22 4.36 19.50
N GLN A 302 15.06 3.59 20.18
CA GLN A 302 16.49 3.87 20.28
C GLN A 302 17.20 3.84 18.92
N PHE A 303 16.82 2.93 18.03
CA PHE A 303 17.37 2.85 16.67
C PHE A 303 17.00 4.10 15.86
N LEU A 304 15.73 4.53 15.93
CA LEU A 304 15.28 5.76 15.27
C LEU A 304 16.04 6.99 15.76
N TRP A 305 16.25 7.11 17.07
CA TRP A 305 16.95 8.26 17.65
C TRP A 305 18.43 8.27 17.29
N THR A 306 19.08 7.11 17.34
CA THR A 306 20.52 6.99 17.06
C THR A 306 20.84 7.21 15.59
N HIS A 307 19.93 6.82 14.68
CA HIS A 307 20.12 6.91 13.23
C HIS A 307 19.19 7.94 12.56
N VAL A 308 18.76 8.96 13.32
CA VAL A 308 17.84 9.99 12.82
C VAL A 308 18.44 10.74 11.62
N ASP A 309 19.76 10.90 11.60
CA ASP A 309 20.54 11.51 10.53
C ASP A 309 20.42 10.72 9.22
N ILE A 310 20.63 9.40 9.27
CA ILE A 310 20.55 8.50 8.11
C ILE A 310 19.09 8.38 7.65
N LEU A 311 18.14 8.30 8.58
CA LEU A 311 16.72 8.22 8.27
C LEU A 311 16.22 9.50 7.60
N LEU A 312 16.60 10.67 8.11
CA LEU A 312 16.23 11.95 7.51
C LEU A 312 16.88 12.12 6.13
N ALA A 313 18.16 11.77 5.99
CA ALA A 313 18.83 11.76 4.70
C ALA A 313 18.16 10.81 3.69
N SER A 314 17.75 9.63 4.14
CA SER A 314 16.99 8.65 3.34
C SER A 314 15.65 9.20 2.89
N VAL A 315 14.87 9.83 3.79
CA VAL A 315 13.58 10.44 3.44
C VAL A 315 13.76 11.58 2.43
N ILE A 316 14.74 12.47 2.64
CA ILE A 316 15.03 13.56 1.71
C ILE A 316 15.43 12.98 0.34
N LEU A 317 16.30 11.97 0.32
CA LEU A 317 16.71 11.31 -0.91
C LEU A 317 15.51 10.70 -1.64
N VAL A 318 14.64 9.97 -0.94
CA VAL A 318 13.43 9.35 -1.52
C VAL A 318 12.52 10.44 -2.09
N ILE A 319 12.26 11.52 -1.36
CA ILE A 319 11.42 12.61 -1.83
C ILE A 319 12.01 13.22 -3.11
N VAL A 320 13.30 13.58 -3.09
CA VAL A 320 13.98 14.21 -4.24
C VAL A 320 13.96 13.29 -5.46
N VAL A 321 14.34 12.02 -5.30
CA VAL A 321 14.40 11.06 -6.39
C VAL A 321 12.99 10.76 -6.94
N LYS A 322 11.99 10.51 -6.08
CA LYS A 322 10.61 10.26 -6.51
C LYS A 322 10.02 11.46 -7.21
N THR A 323 10.20 12.67 -6.66
CA THR A 323 9.74 13.89 -7.32
C THR A 323 10.39 14.08 -8.68
N THR A 324 11.70 13.84 -8.78
CA THR A 324 12.42 13.99 -10.07
C THR A 324 11.94 12.97 -11.10
N VAL A 325 11.82 11.70 -10.73
CA VAL A 325 11.37 10.63 -11.63
C VAL A 325 9.93 10.89 -12.07
N ALA A 326 9.01 11.10 -11.12
CA ALA A 326 7.60 11.34 -11.43
C ALA A 326 7.41 12.62 -12.27
N ALA A 327 8.07 13.73 -11.93
CA ALA A 327 8.00 14.95 -12.72
C ALA A 327 8.57 14.78 -14.14
N THR A 328 9.67 14.01 -14.30
CA THR A 328 10.25 13.75 -15.62
C THR A 328 9.31 12.91 -16.47
N ILE A 329 8.69 11.88 -15.88
CA ILE A 329 7.69 11.05 -16.56
C ILE A 329 6.50 11.91 -16.99
N THR A 330 5.89 12.66 -16.06
CA THR A 330 4.73 13.52 -16.38
C THR A 330 5.07 14.55 -17.46
N LYS A 331 6.27 15.14 -17.43
CA LYS A 331 6.73 16.06 -18.47
C LYS A 331 6.92 15.36 -19.83
N ALA A 332 7.45 14.14 -19.84
CA ALA A 332 7.63 13.36 -21.07
C ALA A 332 6.30 13.02 -21.76
N PHE A 333 5.20 12.96 -21.00
CA PHE A 333 3.84 12.81 -21.53
C PHE A 333 3.21 14.14 -22.01
N GLY A 334 3.96 15.24 -22.07
CA GLY A 334 3.53 16.50 -22.67
C GLY A 334 2.88 17.49 -21.72
N TYR A 335 2.90 17.25 -20.41
CA TYR A 335 2.37 18.20 -19.43
C TYR A 335 3.36 19.34 -19.13
N ASN A 336 2.81 20.49 -18.75
CA ASN A 336 3.60 21.64 -18.33
C ASN A 336 4.51 21.30 -17.14
N LEU A 337 5.66 21.97 -17.06
CA LEU A 337 6.63 21.74 -15.98
C LEU A 337 6.02 21.97 -14.59
N ARG A 338 5.17 23.00 -14.43
CA ARG A 338 4.48 23.29 -13.16
C ARG A 338 3.61 22.11 -12.71
N THR A 339 2.77 21.59 -13.60
CA THR A 339 1.94 20.39 -13.35
C THR A 339 2.80 19.19 -13.00
N SER A 340 3.89 18.98 -13.75
CA SER A 340 4.79 17.84 -13.57
C SER A 340 5.49 17.85 -12.21
N VAL A 341 5.97 19.01 -11.75
CA VAL A 341 6.59 19.14 -10.41
C VAL A 341 5.55 18.93 -9.31
N ILE A 342 4.34 19.48 -9.45
CA ILE A 342 3.27 19.25 -8.46
C ILE A 342 2.93 17.76 -8.35
N VAL A 343 2.72 17.07 -9.47
CA VAL A 343 2.49 15.62 -9.50
C VAL A 343 3.66 14.88 -8.85
N GLY A 344 4.90 15.26 -9.17
CA GLY A 344 6.08 14.65 -8.58
C GLY A 344 6.18 14.82 -7.06
N VAL A 345 5.81 15.97 -6.52
CA VAL A 345 5.80 16.20 -5.06
C VAL A 345 4.67 15.41 -4.39
N LEU A 346 3.48 15.34 -5.01
CA LEU A 346 2.35 14.58 -4.47
C LEU A 346 2.64 13.07 -4.40
N LEU A 347 3.38 12.53 -5.37
CA LEU A 347 3.80 11.12 -5.42
C LEU A 347 5.11 10.82 -4.65
N ALA A 348 5.70 11.80 -3.97
CA ALA A 348 7.06 11.69 -3.42
C ALA A 348 7.19 10.82 -2.16
N GLN A 349 6.08 10.51 -1.51
CA GLN A 349 6.07 9.78 -0.24
C GLN A 349 5.90 8.27 -0.43
N ILE A 350 6.26 7.50 0.59
CA ILE A 350 6.10 6.04 0.58
C ILE A 350 4.75 5.66 1.20
N GLY A 351 3.99 4.82 0.48
CA GLY A 351 2.63 4.43 0.87
C GLY A 351 2.52 3.47 2.06
N GLU A 352 1.34 3.41 2.68
CA GLU A 352 1.09 2.49 3.80
C GLU A 352 1.22 1.01 3.42
N PHE A 353 0.87 0.65 2.19
CA PHE A 353 1.01 -0.72 1.69
C PHE A 353 2.47 -1.15 1.58
N ALA A 354 3.42 -0.21 1.59
CA ALA A 354 4.83 -0.52 1.62
C ALA A 354 5.22 -1.27 2.91
N PHE A 355 4.56 -1.00 4.05
CA PHE A 355 4.77 -1.76 5.29
C PHE A 355 4.44 -3.24 5.10
N VAL A 356 3.34 -3.51 4.38
CA VAL A 356 2.89 -4.87 4.09
C VAL A 356 3.89 -5.58 3.17
N LEU A 357 4.31 -4.91 2.08
CA LEU A 357 5.30 -5.44 1.15
C LEU A 357 6.64 -5.72 1.85
N LEU A 358 7.08 -4.83 2.73
CA LEU A 358 8.32 -4.96 3.49
C LEU A 358 8.26 -6.10 4.50
N SER A 359 7.16 -6.26 5.23
CA SER A 359 6.94 -7.39 6.13
C SER A 359 7.02 -8.72 5.37
N ARG A 360 6.35 -8.82 4.21
CA ARG A 360 6.42 -10.04 3.39
C ARG A 360 7.81 -10.32 2.83
N ALA A 361 8.52 -9.29 2.38
CA ALA A 361 9.89 -9.45 1.89
C ALA A 361 10.86 -9.93 2.99
N SER A 362 10.66 -9.48 4.23
CA SER A 362 11.40 -9.99 5.39
C SER A 362 11.11 -11.47 5.65
N ASN A 363 9.83 -11.89 5.58
CA ASN A 363 9.44 -13.30 5.74
C ASN A 363 10.00 -14.21 4.64
N LEU A 364 10.33 -13.65 3.47
CA LEU A 364 10.99 -14.36 2.36
C LEU A 364 12.51 -14.25 2.38
N HIS A 365 13.11 -13.69 3.44
CA HIS A 365 14.56 -13.49 3.56
C HIS A 365 15.17 -12.65 2.40
N LEU A 366 14.34 -11.79 1.79
CA LEU A 366 14.76 -10.92 0.68
C LEU A 366 15.40 -9.63 1.19
N VAL A 367 14.92 -9.12 2.33
CA VAL A 367 15.46 -7.95 3.04
C VAL A 367 15.53 -8.29 4.52
N GLU A 368 16.71 -8.15 5.13
CA GLU A 368 16.94 -8.52 6.52
C GLU A 368 17.70 -7.45 7.32
N GLY A 369 17.59 -7.55 8.65
CA GLY A 369 18.43 -6.82 9.59
C GLY A 369 18.33 -5.30 9.45
N LYS A 370 19.48 -4.66 9.21
CA LYS A 370 19.60 -3.19 9.17
C LYS A 370 18.81 -2.57 8.02
N MET A 371 18.74 -3.24 6.86
CA MET A 371 18.02 -2.71 5.71
C MET A 371 16.51 -2.70 5.95
N TYR A 372 15.98 -3.76 6.56
CA TYR A 372 14.58 -3.82 6.97
C TYR A 372 14.23 -2.66 7.90
N LEU A 373 15.02 -2.44 8.96
CA LEU A 373 14.81 -1.36 9.92
C LEU A 373 14.93 0.04 9.27
N LEU A 374 15.88 0.21 8.34
CA LEU A 374 16.07 1.45 7.61
C LEU A 374 14.87 1.78 6.70
N LEU A 375 14.41 0.82 5.90
CA LEU A 375 13.24 1.00 5.03
C LEU A 375 11.98 1.25 5.86
N LEU A 376 11.81 0.49 6.94
CA LEU A 376 10.68 0.62 7.85
C LEU A 376 10.62 2.03 8.48
N GLY A 377 11.75 2.49 9.03
CA GLY A 377 11.87 3.82 9.61
C GLY A 377 11.71 4.93 8.56
N THR A 378 12.27 4.74 7.35
CA THR A 378 12.13 5.69 6.24
C THR A 378 10.67 5.85 5.83
N THR A 379 9.90 4.76 5.72
CA THR A 379 8.46 4.83 5.41
C THR A 379 7.66 5.52 6.50
N ALA A 380 7.90 5.16 7.77
CA ALA A 380 7.21 5.80 8.89
C ALA A 380 7.49 7.32 8.94
N LEU A 381 8.75 7.72 8.79
CA LEU A 381 9.15 9.12 8.77
C LEU A 381 8.64 9.85 7.52
N SER A 382 8.61 9.19 6.36
CA SER A 382 8.03 9.73 5.12
C SER A 382 6.55 10.06 5.30
N LEU A 383 5.75 9.18 5.90
CA LEU A 383 4.34 9.45 6.18
C LEU A 383 4.14 10.63 7.15
N VAL A 384 4.96 10.73 8.20
CA VAL A 384 4.91 11.86 9.16
C VAL A 384 5.28 13.18 8.50
N THR A 385 6.27 13.17 7.61
CA THR A 385 6.74 14.38 6.91
C THR A 385 5.83 14.80 5.75
N THR A 386 5.02 13.89 5.20
CA THR A 386 4.14 14.16 4.03
C THR A 386 3.26 15.40 4.19
N PRO A 387 2.45 15.57 5.26
CA PRO A 387 1.60 16.75 5.39
C PRO A 387 2.38 18.07 5.43
N VAL A 388 3.62 18.02 5.95
CA VAL A 388 4.53 19.17 5.96
C VAL A 388 4.99 19.47 4.54
N VAL A 389 5.47 18.47 3.81
CA VAL A 389 5.90 18.61 2.40
C VAL A 389 4.77 19.20 1.54
N PHE A 390 3.53 18.74 1.73
CA PHE A 390 2.38 19.25 0.99
C PHE A 390 2.06 20.72 1.29
N LYS A 391 2.24 21.16 2.55
CA LYS A 391 2.12 22.58 2.92
C LYS A 391 3.22 23.44 2.28
N LEU A 392 4.39 22.86 1.95
CA LEU A 392 5.49 23.57 1.29
C LEU A 392 5.34 23.68 -0.24
N ILE A 393 4.38 22.98 -0.86
CA ILE A 393 4.16 23.03 -2.33
C ILE A 393 4.06 24.48 -2.86
N PRO A 394 3.27 25.40 -2.27
CA PRO A 394 3.18 26.77 -2.77
C PRO A 394 4.51 27.53 -2.70
N ALA A 395 5.29 27.30 -1.63
CA ALA A 395 6.61 27.93 -1.46
C ALA A 395 7.62 27.40 -2.49
N LEU A 396 7.60 26.10 -2.77
CA LEU A 396 8.38 25.47 -3.84
C LEU A 396 8.03 26.04 -5.22
N MET A 397 6.73 26.24 -5.49
CA MET A 397 6.30 26.85 -6.75
C MET A 397 6.79 28.30 -6.87
N HIS A 398 6.65 29.10 -5.81
CA HIS A 398 7.12 30.49 -5.79
C HIS A 398 8.64 30.59 -5.98
N LEU A 399 9.41 29.71 -5.33
CA LEU A 399 10.86 29.63 -5.51
C LEU A 399 11.24 29.25 -6.95
N GLY A 400 10.51 28.31 -7.57
CA GLY A 400 10.72 27.96 -8.97
C GLY A 400 10.41 29.09 -9.94
N VAL A 401 9.42 29.96 -9.63
CA VAL A 401 9.15 31.18 -10.40
C VAL A 401 10.31 32.16 -10.24
N LEU A 402 10.80 32.38 -9.02
CA LEU A 402 11.94 33.26 -8.72
C LEU A 402 13.23 32.81 -9.44
N MET A 403 13.47 31.49 -9.46
CA MET A 403 14.61 30.85 -10.13
C MET A 403 14.45 30.76 -11.66
N HIS A 404 13.40 31.36 -12.24
CA HIS A 404 13.07 31.32 -13.68
C HIS A 404 12.89 29.89 -14.24
N TRP A 405 12.59 28.91 -13.38
CA TRP A 405 12.23 27.55 -13.84
C TRP A 405 10.85 27.53 -14.48
N PHE A 406 9.99 28.49 -14.11
CA PHE A 406 8.68 28.70 -14.72
C PHE A 406 8.66 30.06 -15.44
N PRO A 407 7.97 30.19 -16.58
CA PRO A 407 7.67 31.51 -17.12
C PRO A 407 6.87 32.31 -16.08
N SER A 408 7.27 33.55 -15.81
CA SER A 408 6.56 34.41 -14.85
C SER A 408 5.11 34.58 -15.30
N GLU A 409 4.16 34.46 -14.38
CA GLU A 409 2.79 34.95 -14.61
C GLU A 409 2.85 36.46 -14.85
N ASN A 410 2.92 36.85 -16.12
CA ASN A 410 2.65 38.19 -16.58
C ASN A 410 1.88 38.09 -17.90
N GLY A 411 0.61 38.50 -17.84
CA GLY A 411 -0.20 38.84 -19.01
C GLY A 411 -1.24 37.79 -19.41
N THR A 412 -2.46 37.95 -18.91
CA THR A 412 -3.68 38.01 -19.75
C THR A 412 -3.49 37.62 -21.22
N ASN A 413 -3.52 36.32 -21.55
CA ASN A 413 -3.57 35.87 -22.95
C ASN A 413 -4.16 34.46 -23.17
N ASN A 414 -4.56 33.76 -22.10
CA ASN A 414 -5.28 32.48 -22.23
C ASN A 414 -6.81 32.64 -22.26
N GLU A 415 -7.36 33.76 -21.80
CA GLU A 415 -8.80 34.04 -22.00
C GLU A 415 -9.10 34.49 -23.44
N GLU A 416 -8.19 35.24 -24.09
CA GLU A 416 -8.39 35.63 -25.50
C GLU A 416 -8.23 34.48 -26.50
N LYS A 417 -7.39 33.47 -26.21
CA LYS A 417 -7.28 32.29 -27.08
C LYS A 417 -8.47 31.35 -26.96
N VAL A 418 -9.09 31.24 -25.78
CA VAL A 418 -10.31 30.44 -25.60
C VAL A 418 -11.51 31.17 -26.23
N SER A 419 -11.62 32.49 -26.09
CA SER A 419 -12.69 33.26 -26.75
C SER A 419 -12.57 33.30 -28.27
N MET A 420 -11.35 33.28 -28.82
CA MET A 420 -11.13 33.26 -30.29
C MET A 420 -11.42 31.89 -30.92
N ILE A 421 -11.24 30.79 -30.18
CA ILE A 421 -11.59 29.44 -30.65
C ILE A 421 -13.11 29.23 -30.56
N GLU A 422 -13.77 29.67 -29.48
CA GLU A 422 -15.24 29.63 -29.38
C GLU A 422 -15.95 30.56 -30.37
N ALA A 423 -15.32 31.66 -30.79
CA ALA A 423 -15.86 32.53 -31.84
C ALA A 423 -15.70 31.94 -33.25
N HIS A 424 -14.68 31.11 -33.48
CA HIS A 424 -14.47 30.47 -34.79
C HIS A 424 -15.41 29.27 -35.00
N ASP A 425 -15.72 28.51 -33.95
CA ASP A 425 -16.66 27.37 -33.99
C ASP A 425 -18.15 27.77 -34.03
N ARG A 426 -18.48 29.07 -33.94
CA ARG A 426 -19.86 29.57 -34.13
C ARG A 426 -20.14 30.11 -35.54
N VAL A 427 -19.12 30.19 -36.40
CA VAL A 427 -19.22 30.78 -37.74
C VAL A 427 -19.04 29.75 -38.87
N LEU A 428 -18.70 28.51 -38.53
CA LEU A 428 -18.75 27.33 -39.43
C LEU A 428 -19.92 26.44 -39.02
#